data_AF-A0A2E2K349-F1
#
_entry.id   AF-A0A2E2K349-F1
#
_cell.length_a   1.000
_cell.length_b   1.000
_cell.length_c   1.000
_cell.angle_alpha   90.00
_cell.angle_beta   90.00
_cell.angle_gamma   90.00
#
_symmetry.space_group_name_H-M   'P 1'
#
loop_
_entity.id
_entity.type
_entity.pdbx_description
1 polymer ?
#
loop_
_entity_poly.entity_id
_entity_poly.type
_entity_poly.pdbx_seq_one_letter_code
_entity_poly.pdbx_strand_id
1 'polypeptide(L)'
;GLISLGMDYVHFAQENTEIFRLMFGPVLLPRKQYTELFSAGREAFYYVQRIIERGAEQNIFGKDDIPSMAHTAWAGVHGVATLILDHGDSFGYYHDLDSQAQKSLKIMVEGLKTHAD
;
A
#
# COMPACT_ATOMS: atom_id res chain seq x y z
N GLY A 1 -3.78 -12.09 2.62
CA GLY A 1 -2.31 -11.93 2.53
C GLY A 1 -1.98 -10.53 2.04
N LEU A 2 -0.71 -10.19 1.87
CA LEU A 2 -0.31 -8.81 1.51
C LEU A 2 -0.96 -8.31 0.19
N ILE A 3 -1.13 -9.19 -0.80
CA ILE A 3 -1.84 -8.86 -2.06
C ILE A 3 -3.32 -8.54 -1.80
N SER A 4 -4.03 -9.35 -1.01
CA SER A 4 -5.46 -9.11 -0.70
C SER A 4 -5.65 -7.77 0.00
N LEU A 5 -4.81 -7.48 1.00
CA LEU A 5 -4.83 -6.18 1.68
C LEU A 5 -4.60 -5.03 0.69
N GLY A 6 -3.66 -5.21 -0.24
CA GLY A 6 -3.36 -4.21 -1.26
C GLY A 6 -4.55 -3.96 -2.20
N MET A 7 -5.25 -5.00 -2.63
CA MET A 7 -6.46 -4.85 -3.45
C MET A 7 -7.59 -4.16 -2.68
N ASP A 8 -7.83 -4.55 -1.43
CA ASP A 8 -8.83 -3.89 -0.57
C ASP A 8 -8.52 -2.40 -0.38
N TYR A 9 -7.24 -2.04 -0.27
CA TYR A 9 -6.79 -0.66 -0.20
C TYR A 9 -7.04 0.12 -1.50
N VAL A 10 -6.79 -0.50 -2.66
CA VAL A 10 -7.09 0.11 -3.97
C VAL A 10 -8.60 0.33 -4.13
N HIS A 11 -9.42 -0.67 -3.80
CA HIS A 11 -10.88 -0.54 -3.86
C HIS A 11 -11.38 0.53 -2.89
N PHE A 12 -10.87 0.57 -1.66
CA PHE A 12 -11.18 1.65 -0.71
C PHE A 12 -10.88 3.03 -1.32
N ALA A 13 -9.73 3.19 -1.98
CA ALA A 13 -9.35 4.44 -2.62
C ALA A 13 -10.31 4.83 -3.74
N GLN A 14 -10.72 3.88 -4.59
CA GLN A 14 -11.69 4.11 -5.67
C GLN A 14 -13.07 4.46 -5.13
N GLU A 15 -13.61 3.64 -4.22
CA GLU A 15 -14.94 3.81 -3.62
C GLU A 15 -15.05 5.12 -2.79
N ASN A 16 -13.94 5.56 -2.20
CA ASN A 16 -13.88 6.71 -1.30
C ASN A 16 -12.88 7.78 -1.77
N THR A 17 -12.87 8.07 -3.08
CA THR A 17 -11.88 8.95 -3.73
C THR A 17 -11.66 10.29 -3.01
N GLU A 18 -12.73 10.98 -2.62
CA GLU A 18 -12.61 12.27 -1.94
C GLU A 18 -12.00 12.15 -0.54
N ILE A 19 -12.33 11.07 0.19
CA ILE A 19 -11.75 10.79 1.51
C ILE A 19 -10.27 10.43 1.34
N PHE A 20 -9.93 9.61 0.36
CA PHE A 20 -8.56 9.26 0.05
C PHE A 20 -7.71 10.51 -0.28
N ARG A 21 -8.23 11.38 -1.15
CA ARG A 21 -7.58 12.66 -1.50
C ARG A 21 -7.46 13.59 -0.30
N LEU A 22 -8.45 13.62 0.59
CA LEU A 22 -8.36 14.38 1.84
C LEU A 22 -7.24 13.83 2.75
N MET A 23 -7.17 12.51 2.94
CA MET A 23 -6.17 11.85 3.79
C MET A 23 -4.72 12.05 3.32
N PHE A 24 -4.52 12.10 2.00
CA PHE A 24 -3.18 12.11 1.41
C PHE A 24 -2.79 13.42 0.70
N GLY A 25 -3.75 14.30 0.48
CA GLY A 25 -3.56 15.60 -0.17
C GLY A 25 -3.02 16.69 0.75
N PRO A 26 -2.78 17.90 0.20
CA PRO A 26 -2.12 18.99 0.90
C PRO A 26 -3.01 19.67 1.96
N VAL A 27 -4.32 19.43 1.93
CA VAL A 27 -5.31 20.10 2.79
C VAL A 27 -5.05 19.87 4.28
N LEU A 28 -4.55 18.69 4.66
CA LEU A 28 -4.29 18.33 6.05
C LEU A 28 -2.86 18.62 6.51
N LEU A 29 -2.12 19.45 5.77
CA LEU A 29 -0.78 19.88 6.18
C LEU A 29 -0.84 21.10 7.11
N PRO A 30 -0.08 21.12 8.22
CA PRO A 30 0.82 20.07 8.69
C PRO A 30 0.09 18.97 9.50
N ARG A 31 0.29 17.69 9.14
CA ARG A 31 -0.42 16.53 9.72
C ARG A 31 -0.37 16.43 11.25
N LYS A 32 0.70 16.96 11.86
CA LYS A 32 0.91 16.99 13.32
C LYS A 32 -0.17 17.75 14.09
N GLN A 33 -0.96 18.59 13.43
CA GLN A 33 -2.09 19.32 14.04
C GLN A 33 -3.31 18.43 14.26
N TYR A 34 -3.36 17.25 13.65
CA TYR A 34 -4.47 16.30 13.73
C TYR A 34 -3.98 15.00 14.38
N THR A 35 -3.84 15.01 15.70
CA THR A 35 -3.21 13.93 16.50
C THR A 35 -3.90 12.58 16.34
N GLU A 36 -5.22 12.56 16.33
CA GLU A 36 -6.06 11.38 16.18
C GLU A 36 -5.91 10.79 14.78
N LEU A 37 -5.93 11.65 13.76
CA LEU A 37 -5.71 11.26 12.37
C LEU A 37 -4.31 10.68 12.16
N PHE A 38 -3.29 11.34 12.71
CA PHE A 38 -1.92 10.86 12.63
C PHE A 38 -1.77 9.48 13.30
N SER A 39 -2.41 9.29 14.46
CA SER A 39 -2.43 8.02 15.17
C SER A 39 -3.12 6.93 14.36
N ALA A 40 -4.30 7.21 13.79
CA ALA A 40 -5.01 6.26 12.94
C ALA A 40 -4.19 5.85 11.70
N GLY A 41 -3.50 6.80 11.07
CA GLY A 41 -2.60 6.52 9.95
C GLY A 41 -1.43 5.59 10.34
N ARG A 42 -0.85 5.78 11.53
CA ARG A 42 0.20 4.88 12.03
C ARG A 42 -0.32 3.49 12.32
N GLU A 43 -1.50 3.36 12.91
CA GLU A 43 -2.12 2.05 13.19
C GLU A 43 -2.39 1.26 11.90
N ALA A 44 -2.85 1.94 10.84
CA ALA A 44 -3.02 1.33 9.52
C ALA A 44 -1.67 0.82 8.96
N PHE A 45 -0.61 1.61 9.08
CA PHE A 45 0.73 1.20 8.67
C PHE A 45 1.26 0.00 9.50
N TYR A 46 1.06 -0.02 10.81
CA TYR A 46 1.46 -1.14 11.66
C TYR A 46 0.73 -2.45 11.34
N TYR A 47 -0.45 -2.39 10.72
CA TYR A 47 -1.09 -3.58 10.19
C TYR A 47 -0.32 -4.19 9.00
N VAL A 48 0.21 -3.35 8.11
CA VAL A 48 1.08 -3.79 7.00
C VAL A 48 2.35 -4.43 7.56
N GLN A 49 3.00 -3.79 8.54
CA GLN A 49 4.21 -4.31 9.16
C GLN A 49 3.97 -5.69 9.78
N ARG A 50 2.89 -5.88 10.55
CA ARG A 50 2.53 -7.17 11.15
C ARG A 50 2.31 -8.29 10.13
N ILE A 51 1.79 -7.98 8.94
CA ILE A 51 1.64 -8.98 7.87
C ILE A 51 3.01 -9.42 7.35
N ILE A 52 3.96 -8.49 7.22
CA ILE A 52 5.31 -8.81 6.78
C ILE A 52 6.06 -9.58 7.86
N GLU A 53 5.98 -9.17 9.13
CA GLU A 53 6.54 -9.90 10.28
C GLU A 53 6.07 -11.36 10.29
N ARG A 54 4.75 -11.60 10.20
CA ARG A 54 4.19 -12.94 10.15
C ARG A 54 4.65 -13.74 8.92
N GLY A 55 4.78 -13.08 7.77
CA GLY A 55 5.29 -13.73 6.57
C GLY A 55 6.77 -14.10 6.70
N ALA A 56 7.57 -13.27 7.37
CA ALA A 56 8.97 -13.53 7.64
C ALA A 56 9.16 -14.69 8.65
N GLU A 57 8.34 -14.76 9.71
CA GLU A 57 8.29 -15.91 10.63
C GLU A 57 8.00 -17.23 9.89
N GLN A 58 7.22 -17.17 8.81
CA GLN A 58 6.87 -18.30 7.95
C GLN A 58 7.87 -18.53 6.80
N ASN A 59 8.97 -17.78 6.73
CA ASN A 59 9.96 -17.79 5.64
C ASN A 59 9.36 -17.49 4.25
N ILE A 60 8.27 -16.73 4.20
CA ILE A 60 7.66 -16.23 2.95
C ILE A 60 8.38 -14.97 2.49
N PHE A 61 8.77 -14.11 3.44
CA PHE A 61 9.45 -12.84 3.23
C PHE A 61 10.85 -12.86 3.86
N GLY A 62 11.72 -11.96 3.37
CA GLY A 62 13.00 -11.64 4.02
C GLY A 62 12.84 -11.20 5.47
N LYS A 63 13.90 -11.38 6.27
CA LYS A 63 13.92 -11.07 7.71
C LYS A 63 14.76 -9.85 8.07
N ASP A 64 15.54 -9.34 7.13
CA ASP A 64 16.69 -8.48 7.46
C ASP A 64 16.28 -7.03 7.75
N ASP A 65 15.21 -6.53 7.11
CA ASP A 65 14.69 -5.18 7.36
C ASP A 65 13.16 -5.08 7.19
N ILE A 66 12.44 -5.66 8.15
CA ILE A 66 10.97 -5.66 8.18
C ILE A 66 10.37 -4.24 8.09
N PRO A 67 10.87 -3.21 8.82
CA PRO A 67 10.36 -1.85 8.69
C PRO A 67 10.48 -1.27 7.27
N SER A 68 11.61 -1.48 6.59
CA SER A 68 11.78 -1.00 5.20
C SER A 68 10.94 -1.79 4.21
N MET A 69 10.76 -3.09 4.44
CA MET A 69 9.85 -3.91 3.63
C MET A 69 8.40 -3.45 3.78
N ALA A 70 7.97 -3.07 4.99
CA ALA A 70 6.65 -2.51 5.24
C ALA A 70 6.45 -1.16 4.57
N HIS A 71 7.46 -0.28 4.63
CA HIS A 71 7.43 0.99 3.89
C HIS A 71 7.38 0.77 2.38
N THR A 72 8.14 -0.18 1.85
CA THR A 72 8.13 -0.53 0.42
C THR A 72 6.76 -1.02 -0.01
N ALA A 73 6.15 -1.93 0.77
CA ALA A 73 4.80 -2.43 0.51
C ALA A 73 3.76 -1.30 0.53
N TRP A 74 3.84 -0.42 1.54
CA TRP A 74 2.95 0.72 1.68
C TRP A 74 3.09 1.72 0.52
N ALA A 75 4.32 2.07 0.15
CA ALA A 75 4.60 2.97 -0.96
C ALA A 75 4.09 2.40 -2.29
N GLY A 76 4.31 1.10 -2.54
CA GLY A 76 3.86 0.45 -3.76
C GLY A 76 2.34 0.44 -3.90
N VAL A 77 1.60 -0.01 -2.88
CA VAL A 77 0.12 0.01 -2.94
C VAL A 77 -0.44 1.42 -3.02
N HIS A 78 0.13 2.37 -2.27
CA HIS A 78 -0.30 3.77 -2.29
C HIS A 78 -0.06 4.41 -3.65
N GLY A 79 1.08 4.13 -4.29
CA GLY A 79 1.39 4.56 -5.64
C GLY A 79 0.43 3.99 -6.68
N VAL A 80 0.13 2.69 -6.63
CA VAL A 80 -0.87 2.06 -7.51
C VAL A 80 -2.24 2.71 -7.35
N ALA A 81 -2.72 2.88 -6.10
CA ALA A 81 -4.00 3.52 -5.84
C ALA A 81 -4.05 4.96 -6.40
N THR A 82 -3.00 5.75 -6.15
CA THR A 82 -2.92 7.14 -6.61
C THR A 82 -2.92 7.23 -8.14
N LEU A 83 -2.13 6.39 -8.82
CA LEU A 83 -2.07 6.36 -10.28
C LEU A 83 -3.39 5.90 -10.91
N ILE A 84 -4.12 4.97 -10.28
CA ILE A 84 -5.46 4.58 -10.72
C ILE A 84 -6.43 5.76 -10.63
N LEU A 85 -6.40 6.51 -9.53
CA LEU A 85 -7.32 7.62 -9.30
C LEU A 85 -7.04 8.83 -10.22
N ASP A 86 -5.77 9.14 -10.46
CA ASP A 86 -5.37 10.36 -11.16
C ASP A 86 -5.05 10.12 -12.65
N HIS A 87 -4.73 8.88 -13.03
CA HIS A 87 -4.28 8.52 -14.37
C HIS A 87 -4.92 7.23 -14.88
N GLY A 88 -6.11 6.83 -14.41
CA GLY A 88 -6.75 5.57 -14.79
C GLY A 88 -7.01 5.37 -16.29
N ASP A 89 -7.00 6.44 -17.09
CA ASP A 89 -7.11 6.37 -18.56
C ASP A 89 -5.81 5.92 -19.26
N SER A 90 -4.68 6.06 -18.58
CA SER A 90 -3.33 5.81 -19.09
C SER A 90 -2.53 4.84 -18.22
N PHE A 91 -3.00 4.57 -17.00
CA PHE A 91 -2.45 3.61 -16.06
C PHE A 91 -3.00 2.22 -16.35
N GLY A 92 -2.20 1.40 -17.03
CA GLY A 92 -2.49 0.00 -17.34
C GLY A 92 -2.41 -0.30 -18.83
N TYR A 93 -1.87 -1.48 -19.18
CA TYR A 93 -1.81 -1.92 -20.58
C TYR A 93 -3.18 -2.39 -21.13
N TYR A 94 -4.13 -2.64 -20.23
CA TYR A 94 -5.49 -3.09 -20.52
C TYR A 94 -6.46 -2.14 -19.80
N HIS A 95 -7.67 -1.92 -20.33
CA HIS A 95 -8.75 -1.18 -19.66
C HIS A 95 -9.26 -1.83 -18.34
N ASP A 96 -8.49 -2.76 -17.77
CA ASP A 96 -8.78 -3.52 -16.57
C ASP A 96 -7.78 -3.09 -15.47
N LEU A 97 -8.22 -2.11 -14.68
CA LEU A 97 -7.44 -1.51 -13.60
C LEU A 97 -7.19 -2.50 -12.45
N ASP A 98 -8.12 -3.42 -12.20
CA ASP A 98 -7.98 -4.43 -11.14
C ASP A 98 -6.89 -5.43 -11.48
N SER A 99 -6.88 -5.92 -12.73
CA SER A 99 -5.81 -6.80 -13.22
C SER A 99 -4.44 -6.11 -13.20
N GLN A 100 -4.40 -4.82 -13.57
CA GLN A 100 -3.17 -4.03 -13.47
C GLN A 100 -2.70 -3.89 -12.02
N ALA A 101 -3.59 -3.53 -11.09
CA ALA A 101 -3.28 -3.41 -9.67
C ALA A 101 -2.75 -4.75 -9.11
N GLN A 102 -3.46 -5.84 -9.38
CA GLN A 102 -3.08 -7.17 -8.89
C GLN A 102 -1.71 -7.59 -9.41
N LYS A 103 -1.38 -7.34 -10.68
CA LYS A 103 -0.06 -7.62 -11.26
C LYS A 103 1.04 -6.80 -10.60
N SER A 104 0.82 -5.48 -10.45
CA SER A 104 1.78 -4.59 -9.78
C SER A 104 2.07 -5.04 -8.34
N LEU A 105 1.01 -5.36 -7.58
CA LEU A 105 1.14 -5.83 -6.21
C LEU A 105 1.85 -7.18 -6.13
N LYS A 106 1.56 -8.11 -7.06
CA LYS A 106 2.26 -9.40 -7.13
C LYS A 106 3.75 -9.22 -7.37
N ILE A 107 4.15 -8.39 -8.33
CA ILE A 107 5.57 -8.13 -8.64
C ILE A 107 6.29 -7.56 -7.42
N MET A 108 5.67 -6.58 -6.75
CA MET A 108 6.19 -6.01 -5.50
C MET A 108 6.35 -7.09 -4.41
N VAL A 109 5.32 -7.91 -4.19
CA VAL A 109 5.36 -8.98 -3.18
C VAL A 109 6.45 -10.02 -3.47
N GLU A 110 6.69 -10.37 -4.74
CA GLU A 110 7.80 -11.26 -5.10
C GLU A 110 9.18 -10.64 -4.77
N GLY A 111 9.36 -9.33 -5.00
CA GLY A 111 10.60 -8.63 -4.63
C GLY A 111 10.86 -8.62 -3.12
N LEU A 112 9.81 -8.63 -2.29
CA LEU A 112 9.94 -8.74 -0.83
C LEU A 112 10.36 -10.15 -0.36
N LYS A 113 10.23 -11.18 -1.22
CA LYS A 113 10.70 -12.54 -0.89
C LYS A 113 12.21 -12.68 -1.05
N THR A 114 12.82 -11.89 -1.94
CA THR A 114 14.25 -12.01 -2.31
C THR A 114 15.21 -11.26 -1.39
N HIS A 115 14.72 -10.49 -0.42
CA HIS A 115 15.53 -9.78 0.59
C HIS A 115 15.85 -10.67 1.81
N ALA A 116 16.17 -11.94 1.57
CA ALA A 116 16.83 -12.78 2.55
C ALA A 116 18.30 -12.87 2.10
N ASP A 117 19.17 -12.06 2.70
CA ASP A 117 20.61 -12.20 2.50
C ASP A 117 21.13 -13.49 3.19
#